data_AF-A0A6A3WIN9-F1
#
_entry.id   AF-A0A6A3WIN9-F1
#
_cell.length_a   1.000
_cell.length_b   1.000
_cell.length_c   1.000
_cell.angle_alpha   90.00
_cell.angle_beta   90.00
_cell.angle_gamma   90.00
#
_symmetry.space_group_name_H-M   'P 1'
#
loop_
_entity.id
_entity.type
_entity.pdbx_description
1 polymer ?
#
loop_
_entity_poly.entity_id
_entity_poly.type
_entity_poly.pdbx_seq_one_letter_code
_entity_poly.pdbx_strand_id
1 'polypeptide(L)'
;MPLKAFTELIRGQTQDDYRPNKAMTPSVLRRLCAGYEHLDELLDIANHGARVHLTSPLPLQPTFPRNHPSAAQRLPVLRANIRKEQDLFRCLVLDEDIAEIWTELSCWRGRQGCRGPAHIGPRHT
;
A
#
# COMPACT_ATOMS: atom_id res chain seq x y z
N MET A 1 -0.57 -18.04 10.25
CA MET A 1 -1.11 -16.75 10.73
C MET A 1 -2.61 -16.69 10.44
N PRO A 2 -3.49 -16.33 11.39
CA PRO A 2 -4.93 -16.18 11.13
C PRO A 2 -5.23 -15.08 10.11
N LEU A 3 -6.28 -15.24 9.29
CA LEU A 3 -6.63 -14.31 8.21
C LEU A 3 -6.77 -12.85 8.69
N LYS A 4 -7.38 -12.65 9.87
CA LYS A 4 -7.52 -11.31 10.47
C LYS A 4 -6.16 -10.67 10.75
N ALA A 5 -5.29 -11.38 11.46
CA ALA A 5 -3.96 -10.88 11.82
C ALA A 5 -3.09 -10.62 10.58
N PHE A 6 -3.18 -11.49 9.56
CA PHE A 6 -2.51 -11.28 8.28
C PHE A 6 -3.04 -10.03 7.56
N THR A 7 -4.36 -9.87 7.47
CA THR A 7 -4.98 -8.71 6.82
C THR A 7 -4.62 -7.40 7.53
N GLU A 8 -4.62 -7.41 8.87
CA GLU A 8 -4.21 -6.28 9.70
C GLU A 8 -2.74 -5.92 9.48
N LEU A 9 -1.85 -6.91 9.42
CA LEU A 9 -0.44 -6.71 9.12
C LEU A 9 -0.23 -6.10 7.72
N ILE A 10 -0.82 -6.69 6.69
CA ILE A 10 -0.63 -6.26 5.29
C ILE A 10 -1.14 -4.83 5.08
N ARG A 11 -2.21 -4.42 5.76
CA ARG A 11 -2.75 -3.05 5.64
C ARG A 11 -2.13 -2.03 6.60
N GLY A 12 -1.17 -2.44 7.44
CA GLY A 12 -0.56 -1.57 8.44
C GLY A 12 -1.56 -1.10 9.50
N GLN A 13 -2.44 -1.99 9.96
CA GLN A 13 -3.37 -1.69 11.04
C GLN A 13 -2.62 -1.48 12.36
N THR A 14 -2.97 -0.42 13.09
CA THR A 14 -2.49 -0.17 14.45
C THR A 14 -3.68 -0.16 15.43
N GLN A 15 -3.40 -0.20 16.73
CA GLN A 15 -4.46 -0.03 17.74
C GLN A 15 -5.10 1.36 17.65
N ASP A 16 -4.31 2.39 17.31
CA ASP A 16 -4.76 3.79 17.24
C ASP A 16 -5.47 4.14 15.94
N ASP A 17 -5.18 3.43 14.85
CA ASP A 17 -5.82 3.65 13.55
C ASP A 17 -6.41 2.34 13.07
N TYR A 18 -7.72 2.19 13.29
CA TYR A 18 -8.46 1.01 12.87
C TYR A 18 -9.13 1.15 11.49
N ARG A 19 -8.98 2.30 10.81
CA ARG A 19 -9.68 2.62 9.56
C ARG A 19 -9.35 1.62 8.45
N PRO A 20 -10.33 1.24 7.61
CA PRO A 20 -10.14 0.21 6.59
C PRO A 20 -9.23 0.65 5.44
N ASN A 21 -9.31 1.93 5.03
CA ASN A 21 -8.44 2.51 3.99
C ASN A 21 -7.58 3.63 4.57
N LYS A 22 -6.27 3.38 4.72
CA LYS A 22 -5.33 4.35 5.30
C LYS A 22 -5.08 5.57 4.41
N ALA A 23 -5.31 5.44 3.10
CA ALA A 23 -5.14 6.54 2.16
C ALA A 23 -6.27 7.59 2.26
N MET A 24 -7.45 7.20 2.74
CA MET A 24 -8.59 8.10 2.91
C MET A 24 -8.52 8.80 4.27
N THR A 25 -7.86 9.95 4.32
CA THR A 25 -7.70 10.72 5.57
C THR A 25 -8.84 11.72 5.78
N PRO A 26 -9.68 11.59 6.83
CA PRO A 26 -10.85 12.44 7.04
C PRO A 26 -10.53 13.94 7.11
N SER A 27 -9.41 14.33 7.73
CA SER A 27 -9.00 15.73 7.80
C SER A 27 -8.62 16.31 6.43
N VAL A 28 -8.00 15.49 5.57
CA VAL A 28 -7.68 15.88 4.19
C VAL A 28 -8.94 15.99 3.36
N LEU A 29 -9.85 15.02 3.50
CA LEU A 29 -11.14 15.01 2.79
C LEU A 29 -12.00 16.23 3.16
N ARG A 30 -12.12 16.56 4.45
CA ARG A 30 -12.82 17.78 4.92
C ARG A 30 -12.31 19.05 4.24
N ARG A 31 -10.99 19.15 4.04
CA ARG A 31 -10.37 20.33 3.44
C ARG A 31 -10.50 20.37 1.92
N LEU A 32 -10.21 19.25 1.25
CA LEU A 32 -10.13 19.19 -0.21
C LEU A 32 -11.51 19.06 -0.87
N CYS A 33 -12.47 18.46 -0.18
CA CYS A 33 -13.83 18.24 -0.66
C CYS A 33 -14.84 19.20 0.01
N ALA A 34 -14.38 20.36 0.49
CA ALA A 34 -15.26 21.36 1.07
C ALA A 34 -16.33 21.81 0.06
N GLY A 35 -17.60 21.75 0.44
CA GLY A 35 -18.74 22.05 -0.44
C GLY A 35 -19.17 20.91 -1.35
N TYR A 36 -18.55 19.74 -1.26
CA TYR A 36 -19.06 18.53 -1.92
C TYR A 36 -20.33 18.05 -1.21
N GLU A 37 -21.38 17.80 -2.00
CA GLU A 37 -22.71 17.40 -1.51
C GLU A 37 -22.64 16.18 -0.57
N HIS A 38 -21.83 15.18 -0.92
CA HIS A 38 -21.72 13.93 -0.17
C HIS A 38 -20.46 13.85 0.71
N LEU A 39 -20.01 14.99 1.25
CA LEU A 39 -18.82 15.03 2.08
C LEU A 39 -18.97 14.16 3.33
N ASP A 40 -20.15 14.17 3.96
CA ASP A 40 -20.38 13.42 5.19
C ASP A 40 -20.37 11.91 4.96
N GLU A 41 -20.95 11.43 3.86
CA GLU A 41 -20.88 10.03 3.44
C GLU A 41 -19.44 9.63 3.10
N LEU A 42 -18.68 10.51 2.44
CA LEU A 42 -17.27 10.26 2.14
C LEU A 42 -16.42 10.15 3.42
N LEU A 43 -16.75 10.94 4.44
CA LEU A 43 -16.11 10.86 5.76
C LEU A 43 -16.52 9.59 6.52
N ASP A 44 -17.78 9.18 6.44
CA ASP A 44 -18.26 7.92 7.02
C ASP A 44 -17.52 6.72 6.39
N ILE A 45 -17.41 6.70 5.06
CA ILE A 45 -16.64 5.69 4.31
C ILE A 45 -15.16 5.69 4.73
N ALA A 46 -14.55 6.87 4.91
CA ALA A 46 -13.15 6.96 5.33
C ALA A 46 -12.92 6.41 6.75
N ASN A 47 -13.87 6.61 7.66
CA ASN A 47 -13.77 6.17 9.05
C ASN A 47 -14.13 4.70 9.23
N HIS A 48 -15.18 4.25 8.56
CA HIS A 48 -15.82 2.97 8.85
C HIS A 48 -15.82 1.99 7.67
N GLY A 49 -15.41 2.44 6.49
CA GLY A 49 -15.46 1.67 5.24
C GLY A 49 -16.81 1.78 4.55
N ALA A 50 -16.86 1.34 3.30
CA ALA A 50 -18.10 1.30 2.55
C ALA A 50 -19.03 0.20 3.12
N ARG A 51 -20.17 0.61 3.65
CA ARG A 51 -21.26 -0.29 4.04
C ARG A 51 -22.30 -0.30 2.92
N VAL A 52 -22.49 -1.46 2.30
CA VAL A 52 -23.45 -1.61 1.20
C VAL A 52 -24.67 -2.36 1.71
N HIS A 53 -25.83 -1.71 1.64
CA HIS A 53 -27.12 -2.38 1.83
C HIS A 53 -27.55 -2.96 0.49
N LEU A 54 -27.48 -4.29 0.39
CA LEU A 54 -27.91 -5.00 -0.80
C LEU A 54 -29.43 -5.14 -0.78
N THR A 55 -30.09 -4.74 -1.87
CA THR A 55 -31.54 -4.94 -2.04
C THR A 55 -31.90 -6.40 -2.35
N SER A 56 -30.92 -7.17 -2.83
CA SER A 56 -31.02 -8.61 -3.08
C SER A 56 -29.69 -9.29 -2.75
N PRO A 57 -29.68 -10.59 -2.39
CA PRO A 57 -28.43 -11.32 -2.17
C PRO A 57 -27.50 -11.23 -3.38
N LEU A 58 -26.19 -11.14 -3.14
CA LEU A 58 -25.22 -11.29 -4.23
C LEU A 58 -25.34 -12.69 -4.84
N PRO A 59 -25.23 -12.83 -6.16
CA PRO A 59 -25.19 -14.13 -6.79
C PRO A 59 -24.01 -14.93 -6.22
N LEU A 60 -24.25 -16.22 -5.92
CA LEU A 60 -23.18 -17.10 -5.49
C LEU A 60 -22.16 -17.19 -6.63
N GLN A 61 -20.92 -16.84 -6.32
CA GLN A 61 -19.83 -16.96 -7.28
C GLN A 61 -19.09 -18.28 -7.02
N PRO A 62 -19.34 -19.34 -7.81
CA PRO A 62 -18.80 -20.67 -7.53
C PRO A 62 -17.30 -20.78 -7.83
N THR A 63 -16.78 -19.90 -8.67
CA THR A 63 -15.38 -19.89 -9.10
C THR A 63 -14.80 -18.48 -9.08
N PHE A 64 -13.53 -18.37 -8.70
CA PHE A 64 -12.82 -17.10 -8.80
C PHE A 64 -12.74 -16.67 -10.28
N PRO A 65 -12.91 -15.38 -10.59
CA PRO A 65 -12.72 -14.91 -11.95
C PRO A 65 -11.25 -15.13 -12.32
N ARG A 66 -10.99 -15.44 -13.59
CA ARG A 66 -9.61 -15.53 -14.07
C ARG A 66 -8.95 -14.16 -13.91
N ASN A 67 -7.90 -14.09 -13.07
CA ASN A 67 -7.12 -12.87 -12.91
C ASN A 67 -6.64 -12.36 -14.28
N HIS A 68 -6.76 -11.06 -14.51
CA HIS A 68 -6.28 -10.43 -15.74
C HIS A 68 -4.76 -10.68 -15.87
N PRO A 69 -4.25 -11.10 -17.05
CA PRO A 69 -2.86 -11.51 -17.22
C PRO A 69 -1.84 -10.36 -17.19
N SER A 70 -2.27 -9.12 -16.91
CA SER A 70 -1.40 -7.93 -16.93
C SER A 70 -0.17 -8.09 -16.05
N ALA A 71 -0.30 -8.71 -14.87
CA ALA A 71 0.85 -8.95 -14.00
C ALA A 71 1.90 -9.82 -14.71
N ALA A 72 1.49 -10.95 -15.27
CA ALA A 72 2.37 -11.85 -16.02
C ALA A 72 2.95 -11.19 -17.28
N GLN A 73 2.12 -10.45 -18.03
CA GLN A 73 2.53 -9.73 -19.23
C GLN A 73 3.55 -8.62 -18.95
N ARG A 74 3.50 -7.99 -17.76
CA ARG A 74 4.40 -6.90 -17.36
C ARG A 74 5.66 -7.39 -16.64
N LEU A 75 5.75 -8.67 -16.27
CA LEU A 75 6.96 -9.24 -15.67
C LEU A 75 8.26 -8.96 -16.46
N PRO A 76 8.29 -9.08 -17.80
CA PRO A 76 9.50 -8.76 -18.56
C PRO A 76 9.94 -7.29 -18.42
N VAL A 77 8.98 -6.36 -18.37
CA VAL A 77 9.26 -4.92 -18.18
C VAL A 77 9.83 -4.67 -16.79
N LEU A 78 9.26 -5.29 -15.76
CA LEU A 78 9.77 -5.20 -14.39
C LEU A 78 11.20 -5.74 -14.30
N ARG A 79 11.46 -6.93 -14.86
CA ARG A 79 12.80 -7.53 -14.90
C ARG A 79 13.83 -6.63 -15.60
N ALA A 80 13.45 -6.04 -16.74
CA ALA A 80 14.32 -5.12 -17.47
C ALA A 80 14.66 -3.86 -16.67
N ASN A 81 13.68 -3.28 -15.95
CA ASN A 81 13.91 -2.10 -15.11
C ASN A 81 14.77 -2.42 -13.90
N ILE A 82 14.51 -3.53 -13.21
CA ILE A 82 15.34 -4.02 -12.10
C ILE A 82 16.78 -4.20 -12.58
N ARG A 83 16.98 -4.84 -13.74
CA ARG A 83 18.30 -5.05 -14.31
C ARG A 83 19.04 -3.74 -14.57
N LYS A 84 18.36 -2.74 -15.14
CA LYS A 84 18.94 -1.40 -15.36
C LYS A 84 19.40 -0.75 -14.05
N GLU A 85 18.61 -0.82 -12.99
CA GLU A 85 19.00 -0.25 -11.69
C GLU A 85 20.15 -1.03 -11.03
N GLN A 86 20.23 -2.35 -11.24
CA GLN A 86 21.38 -3.16 -10.82
C GLN A 86 22.65 -2.81 -11.60
N ASP A 87 22.57 -2.66 -12.92
CA ASP A 87 23.72 -2.28 -13.76
C ASP A 87 24.24 -0.87 -13.42
N LEU A 88 23.37 -0.01 -12.85
CA LEU A 88 23.72 1.31 -12.32
C LEU A 88 24.17 1.29 -10.85
N PHE A 89 24.29 0.10 -10.23
CA PHE A 89 24.62 -0.08 -8.81
C PHE A 89 23.68 0.66 -7.83
N ARG A 90 22.42 0.90 -8.23
CA ARG A 90 21.42 1.60 -7.40
C ARG A 90 20.59 0.65 -6.53
N CYS A 91 20.52 -0.63 -6.89
CA CYS A 91 19.86 -1.64 -6.09
C CYS A 91 20.54 -3.00 -6.17
N LEU A 92 20.30 -3.83 -5.14
CA LEU A 92 20.63 -5.25 -5.10
C LEU A 92 19.33 -6.03 -4.97
N VAL A 93 19.24 -7.17 -5.66
CA VAL A 93 18.12 -8.11 -5.52
C VAL A 93 18.70 -9.36 -4.89
N LEU A 94 18.24 -9.65 -3.68
CA LEU A 94 18.73 -10.73 -2.85
C LEU A 94 17.53 -11.60 -2.45
N ASP A 95 17.79 -12.88 -2.24
CA ASP A 95 16.84 -13.76 -1.58
C ASP A 95 16.66 -13.33 -0.11
N GLU A 96 15.51 -13.67 0.48
CA GLU A 96 15.13 -13.19 1.81
C GLU A 96 16.09 -13.68 2.91
N ASP A 97 16.55 -14.92 2.80
CA ASP A 97 17.52 -15.53 3.72
C ASP A 97 18.90 -14.85 3.64
N ILE A 98 19.33 -14.44 2.43
CA ILE A 98 20.55 -13.66 2.24
C ILE A 98 20.40 -12.24 2.81
N ALA A 99 19.26 -11.60 2.60
CA ALA A 99 18.98 -10.28 3.14
C ALA A 99 18.93 -10.28 4.68
N GLU A 100 18.53 -11.38 5.31
CA GLU A 100 18.51 -11.54 6.76
C GLU A 100 19.92 -11.57 7.38
N ILE A 101 20.92 -12.07 6.64
CA ILE A 101 22.32 -12.10 7.07
C ILE A 101 22.94 -10.69 7.04
N TRP A 102 22.52 -9.83 6.11
CA TRP A 102 23.06 -8.47 5.96
C TRP A 102 22.28 -7.44 6.76
N THR A 103 22.59 -7.36 8.05
CA THR A 103 21.94 -6.47 9.02
C THR A 103 22.06 -4.98 8.71
N GLU A 104 23.04 -4.59 7.89
CA GLU A 104 23.27 -3.21 7.44
C GLU A 104 22.30 -2.77 6.33
N LEU A 105 21.58 -3.71 5.70
CA LEU A 105 20.56 -3.37 4.72
C LEU A 105 19.32 -2.83 5.43
N SER A 106 19.07 -1.54 5.28
CA SER A 106 17.72 -0.99 5.47
C SER A 106 16.82 -1.48 4.32
N CYS A 107 16.30 -2.70 4.44
CA CYS A 107 15.48 -3.30 3.41
C CYS A 107 14.26 -2.40 3.09
N TRP A 108 14.14 -1.97 1.83
CA TRP A 108 12.95 -1.30 1.33
C TRP A 108 11.87 -2.35 1.08
N ARG A 109 11.29 -2.91 2.15
CA ARG A 109 10.11 -3.78 2.07
C ARG A 109 8.90 -2.94 1.69
N GLY A 110 8.70 -2.67 0.40
CA GLY A 110 7.42 -2.27 -0.21
C GLY A 110 6.44 -1.42 0.62
N ARG A 111 6.91 -0.49 1.45
CA ARG A 111 6.06 0.40 2.22
C ARG A 111 5.68 1.55 1.32
N GLN A 112 4.40 1.63 0.97
CA GLN A 112 3.81 2.92 0.64
C GLN A 112 4.00 3.85 1.85
N GLY A 113 4.87 4.84 1.70
CA GLY A 113 5.14 5.81 2.77
C GLY A 113 6.53 6.40 2.66
N CYS A 114 6.78 7.17 1.60
CA CYS A 114 7.95 8.03 1.54
C CYS A 114 7.90 9.07 2.68
N ARG A 115 8.62 8.82 3.76
CA ARG A 115 9.33 9.87 4.49
C ARG A 115 10.79 9.45 4.56
N GLY A 116 11.59 9.97 3.64
CA GLY A 116 13.04 9.99 3.85
C GLY A 116 13.35 10.91 5.04
N PRO A 117 14.38 10.61 5.86
CA PRO A 117 14.91 11.60 6.77
C PRO A 117 15.52 12.73 5.94
N ALA A 118 14.99 13.94 6.11
CA ALA A 118 15.62 15.15 5.63
C ALA A 118 16.94 15.34 6.39
N HIS A 119 18.04 14.81 5.87
CA HIS A 119 19.37 15.25 6.26
C HIS A 119 19.75 16.48 5.43
N ILE A 120 19.33 17.65 5.92
CA ILE A 120 19.99 18.91 5.56
C ILE A 120 21.25 18.98 6.42
N GLY A 121 22.39 18.57 5.88
CA GLY A 121 23.69 18.88 6.47
C GLY A 121 24.01 20.37 6.30
N PRO A 122 24.76 20.98 7.24
CA PRO A 122 25.05 22.41 7.19
C PRO A 122 26.02 22.72 6.04
N ARG A 123 25.68 23.72 5.22
CA ARG A 123 26.67 24.38 4.35
C ARG A 123 27.50 25.29 5.23
N HIS A 124 28.75 24.91 5.47
CA HIS A 124 29.76 25.86 5.93
C HIS A 124 30.17 26.73 4.73
N THR A 125 29.94 28.04 4.89
CA THR A 125 30.52 29.12 4.07
C THR A 125 32.01 29.26 4.31
#